data_AF-A0A7J2I576-F1
#
_entry.id   AF-A0A7J2I576-F1
#
_cell.length_a   1.000
_cell.length_b   1.000
_cell.length_c   1.000
_cell.angle_alpha   90.00
_cell.angle_beta   90.00
_cell.angle_gamma   90.00
#
_symmetry.space_group_name_H-M   'P 1'
#
loop_
_entity.id
_entity.type
_entity.pdbx_description
1 polymer ?
#
loop_
_entity_poly.entity_id
_entity_poly.type
_entity_poly.pdbx_seq_one_letter_code
_entity_poly.pdbx_strand_id
1 'polypeptide(L)'
;VGDCCMDFGFEKALVVSGAKTYEVAGGRVIKILMDSGIYAEHSIVSRGDIEDVNEVINRISRLDAEVVVGVGGGKVIDVAKLASYRAQVPFISVPTSASHDGIASPMAVVKGLDKPHSIRAQTPLAIIADVDVISSAPRRFLASGCGDVVAKCVSVRDWKLAHKVKDEYYGEYAASLALMSAKLVMENASLIRDGVSEGIRTLLEALISCGVAMCIAGSSRPCSGSEHMFSHALELLDPGIKCLHGERCGVGTIMMAYLHDLDWVEIRDKLRTVGAPTTAKELGVPPELIVKALTIAHKIRPERYTILGEGGLTKGAAERLAKVTGVI
;
A
#
# COMPACT_ATOMS: atom_id res chain seq x y z
N VAL A 1 -5.92 -16.17 14.97
CA VAL A 1 -4.45 -16.28 14.81
C VAL A 1 -3.97 -17.64 15.29
N GLY A 2 -4.28 -18.03 16.54
CA GLY A 2 -3.97 -19.37 17.08
C GLY A 2 -4.39 -20.50 16.15
N ASP A 3 -5.69 -20.60 15.85
CA ASP A 3 -6.25 -21.60 14.92
C ASP A 3 -5.52 -21.64 13.58
N CYS A 4 -5.31 -20.47 12.97
CA CYS A 4 -4.60 -20.36 11.70
C CYS A 4 -3.19 -20.93 11.77
N CYS A 5 -2.43 -20.68 12.84
CA CYS A 5 -1.09 -21.23 12.98
C CYS A 5 -1.12 -22.73 13.28
N MET A 6 -2.10 -23.22 14.05
CA MET A 6 -2.30 -24.66 14.29
C MET A 6 -2.63 -25.40 12.99
N ASP A 7 -3.50 -24.83 12.14
CA ASP A 7 -3.87 -25.41 10.84
C ASP A 7 -2.67 -25.59 9.89
N PHE A 8 -1.67 -24.71 10.00
CA PHE A 8 -0.41 -24.82 9.26
C PHE A 8 0.67 -25.65 9.98
N GLY A 9 0.40 -26.12 11.19
CA GLY A 9 1.33 -26.94 11.97
C GLY A 9 2.53 -26.18 12.54
N PHE A 10 2.39 -24.86 12.78
CA PHE A 10 3.46 -24.06 13.38
C PHE A 10 3.49 -24.20 14.90
N GLU A 11 4.67 -24.45 15.46
CA GLU A 11 4.95 -24.54 16.89
C GLU A 11 5.68 -23.31 17.44
N LYS A 12 6.43 -22.57 16.60
CA LYS A 12 7.18 -21.37 17.00
C LYS A 12 6.90 -20.16 16.11
N ALA A 13 6.46 -19.06 16.71
CA ALA A 13 6.11 -17.83 16.00
C ALA A 13 6.92 -16.62 16.50
N LEU A 14 7.37 -15.77 15.58
CA LEU A 14 7.86 -14.43 15.92
C LEU A 14 6.78 -13.38 15.65
N VAL A 15 6.31 -12.71 16.69
CA VAL A 15 5.37 -11.59 16.58
C VAL A 15 6.13 -10.27 16.39
N VAL A 16 5.91 -9.61 15.26
CA VAL A 16 6.55 -8.32 14.93
C VAL A 16 5.51 -7.21 15.02
N SER A 17 5.72 -6.24 15.90
CA SER A 17 4.78 -5.13 16.11
C SER A 17 5.51 -3.79 16.26
N GLY A 18 4.82 -2.66 16.23
CA GLY A 18 5.37 -1.39 16.71
C GLY A 18 4.97 -1.17 18.17
N ALA A 19 5.66 -0.27 18.89
CA ALA A 19 5.37 -0.03 20.32
C ALA A 19 3.88 0.26 20.60
N LYS A 20 3.24 1.12 19.79
CA LYS A 20 1.80 1.40 19.92
C LYS A 20 0.92 0.21 19.47
N THR A 21 1.33 -0.53 18.44
CA THR A 21 0.49 -1.63 17.93
C THR A 21 0.62 -2.90 18.77
N TYR A 22 1.68 -3.01 19.57
CA TYR A 22 1.79 -4.00 20.64
C TYR A 22 0.64 -3.87 21.63
N GLU A 23 0.41 -2.67 22.15
CA GLU A 23 -0.71 -2.37 23.07
C GLU A 23 -2.08 -2.59 22.41
N VAL A 24 -2.21 -2.20 21.14
CA VAL A 24 -3.49 -2.33 20.40
C VAL A 24 -3.85 -3.80 20.14
N ALA A 25 -2.90 -4.62 19.72
CA ALA A 25 -3.18 -6.00 19.32
C ALA A 25 -2.01 -6.98 19.51
N GLY A 26 -0.75 -6.54 19.47
CA GLY A 26 0.41 -7.44 19.53
C GLY A 26 0.46 -8.30 20.79
N GLY A 27 0.23 -7.71 21.98
CA GLY A 27 0.17 -8.47 23.24
C GLY A 27 -0.96 -9.49 23.25
N ARG A 28 -2.13 -9.13 22.72
CA ARG A 28 -3.29 -10.04 22.57
C ARG A 28 -2.97 -11.20 21.63
N VAL A 29 -2.28 -10.93 20.52
CA VAL A 29 -1.86 -11.97 19.56
C VAL A 29 -0.88 -12.96 20.18
N ILE A 30 0.12 -12.48 20.94
CA ILE A 30 1.08 -13.34 21.65
C ILE A 30 0.34 -14.26 22.64
N LYS A 31 -0.58 -13.69 23.42
CA LYS A 31 -1.39 -14.47 24.36
C LYS A 31 -2.19 -15.57 23.63
N ILE A 32 -2.87 -15.23 22.55
CA ILE A 32 -3.64 -16.20 21.76
C ILE A 32 -2.75 -17.34 21.24
N LEU A 33 -1.54 -17.03 20.75
CA LEU A 33 -0.60 -18.04 20.28
C LEU A 33 -0.16 -18.98 21.42
N MET A 34 0.26 -18.42 22.56
CA MET A 34 0.68 -19.19 23.73
C MET A 34 -0.46 -20.07 24.29
N ASP A 35 -1.67 -19.52 24.39
CA ASP A 35 -2.87 -20.25 24.83
C ASP A 35 -3.23 -21.40 23.86
N SER A 36 -2.79 -21.31 22.59
CA SER A 36 -2.94 -22.35 21.57
C SER A 36 -1.77 -23.34 21.52
N GLY A 37 -0.83 -23.26 22.47
CA GLY A 37 0.35 -24.15 22.52
C GLY A 37 1.51 -23.75 21.60
N ILE A 38 1.47 -22.56 21.00
CA ILE A 38 2.48 -22.06 20.07
C ILE A 38 3.43 -21.13 20.82
N TYR A 39 4.71 -21.51 20.90
CA TYR A 39 5.72 -20.67 21.54
C TYR A 39 5.94 -19.39 20.74
N ALA A 40 5.76 -18.24 21.38
CA ALA A 40 5.84 -16.94 20.70
C ALA A 40 6.81 -15.97 21.38
N GLU A 41 7.78 -15.45 20.63
CA GLU A 41 8.53 -14.25 21.04
C GLU A 41 8.06 -13.02 20.29
N HIS A 42 8.53 -11.84 20.71
CA HIS A 42 8.21 -10.58 20.06
C HIS A 42 9.43 -9.74 19.71
N SER A 43 9.25 -8.90 18.68
CA SER A 43 10.19 -7.85 18.26
C SER A 43 9.42 -6.56 17.96
N ILE A 44 10.01 -5.42 18.33
CA ILE A 44 9.41 -4.09 18.15
C ILE A 44 10.10 -3.36 17.00
N VAL A 45 9.33 -2.98 15.98
CA VAL A 45 9.73 -2.13 14.87
C VAL A 45 9.61 -0.67 15.28
N SER A 46 10.71 0.06 15.17
CA SER A 46 10.80 1.46 15.61
C SER A 46 10.68 2.42 14.41
N ARG A 47 11.57 2.29 13.44
CA ARG A 47 11.82 3.24 12.35
C ARG A 47 11.12 2.87 11.06
N GLY A 48 11.04 1.58 10.73
CA GLY A 48 10.57 1.07 9.43
C GLY A 48 11.63 1.12 8.34
N ASP A 49 12.89 0.94 8.70
CA ASP A 49 14.04 0.94 7.80
C ASP A 49 14.72 -0.43 7.71
N ILE A 50 15.80 -0.50 6.94
CA ILE A 50 16.53 -1.73 6.67
C ILE A 50 17.18 -2.31 7.93
N GLU A 51 17.50 -1.48 8.91
CA GLU A 51 18.03 -1.90 10.20
C GLU A 51 16.98 -2.69 11.00
N ASP A 52 15.74 -2.21 11.06
CA ASP A 52 14.65 -2.95 11.70
C ASP A 52 14.42 -4.31 11.01
N VAL A 53 14.55 -4.38 9.68
CA VAL A 53 14.45 -5.64 8.93
C VAL A 53 15.55 -6.62 9.34
N ASN A 54 16.80 -6.15 9.43
CA ASN A 54 17.93 -6.99 9.84
C ASN A 54 17.80 -7.45 11.29
N GLU A 55 17.27 -6.62 12.18
CA GLU A 55 16.98 -7.02 13.56
C GLU A 55 15.94 -8.15 13.60
N VAL A 56 14.84 -8.02 12.86
CA VAL A 56 13.82 -9.07 12.78
C VAL A 56 14.40 -10.36 12.21
N ILE A 57 15.24 -10.32 11.16
CA ILE A 57 15.93 -11.50 10.61
C ILE A 57 16.77 -12.20 11.68
N ASN A 58 17.53 -11.45 12.47
CA ASN A 58 18.33 -12.01 13.56
C ASN A 58 17.44 -12.68 14.64
N ARG A 59 16.27 -12.10 14.94
CA ARG A 59 15.32 -12.68 15.90
C ARG A 59 14.66 -13.94 15.37
N ILE A 60 14.32 -13.98 14.07
CA ILE A 60 13.83 -15.20 13.38
C ILE A 60 14.82 -16.34 13.59
N SER A 61 16.11 -16.09 13.29
CA SER A 61 17.16 -17.11 13.40
C SER A 61 17.40 -17.58 14.83
N ARG A 62 17.41 -16.68 15.82
CA ARG A 62 17.62 -17.05 17.23
C ARG A 62 16.48 -17.88 17.82
N LEU A 63 15.25 -17.56 17.41
CA LEU A 63 14.05 -18.29 17.84
C LEU A 63 13.89 -19.63 17.12
N ASP A 64 14.53 -19.79 15.95
CA ASP A 64 14.19 -20.84 14.99
C ASP A 64 12.70 -20.75 14.64
N ALA A 65 12.25 -19.53 14.28
CA ALA A 65 10.85 -19.23 14.06
C ALA A 65 10.34 -19.88 12.77
N GLU A 66 9.20 -20.54 12.85
CA GLU A 66 8.56 -21.22 11.71
C GLU A 66 7.56 -20.31 11.00
N VAL A 67 7.13 -19.22 11.65
CA VAL A 67 6.27 -18.20 11.06
C VAL A 67 6.54 -16.82 11.68
N VAL A 68 6.45 -15.78 10.85
CA VAL A 68 6.44 -14.39 11.28
C VAL A 68 5.01 -13.85 11.24
N VAL A 69 4.53 -13.32 12.36
CA VAL A 69 3.21 -12.69 12.48
C VAL A 69 3.40 -11.19 12.62
N GLY A 70 3.13 -10.43 11.55
CA GLY A 70 3.20 -8.97 11.56
C GLY A 70 1.91 -8.36 12.12
N VAL A 71 1.99 -7.63 13.23
CA VAL A 71 0.85 -7.02 13.93
C VAL A 71 1.01 -5.50 13.99
N GLY A 72 0.42 -4.79 13.02
CA GLY A 72 0.50 -3.33 13.00
C GLY A 72 -0.01 -2.67 11.74
N GLY A 73 0.29 -1.37 11.61
CA GLY A 73 0.04 -0.64 10.36
C GLY A 73 1.06 -1.01 9.27
N GLY A 74 0.89 -0.44 8.08
CA GLY A 74 1.66 -0.79 6.89
C GLY A 74 3.19 -0.85 7.06
N LYS A 75 3.76 0.09 7.82
CA LYS A 75 5.21 0.11 8.13
C LYS A 75 5.69 -1.17 8.84
N VAL A 76 4.96 -1.63 9.85
CA VAL A 76 5.29 -2.84 10.61
C VAL A 76 5.13 -4.07 9.72
N ILE A 77 4.04 -4.11 8.95
CA ILE A 77 3.75 -5.18 8.01
C ILE A 77 4.86 -5.30 6.96
N ASP A 78 5.30 -4.20 6.36
CA ASP A 78 6.35 -4.20 5.34
C ASP A 78 7.70 -4.68 5.89
N VAL A 79 8.08 -4.28 7.11
CA VAL A 79 9.30 -4.78 7.77
C VAL A 79 9.20 -6.28 8.04
N ALA A 80 8.11 -6.74 8.66
CA ALA A 80 7.90 -8.14 8.99
C ALA A 80 7.86 -9.02 7.73
N LYS A 81 7.17 -8.56 6.68
CA LYS A 81 7.05 -9.24 5.38
C LYS A 81 8.38 -9.33 4.64
N LEU A 82 9.18 -8.26 4.66
CA LEU A 82 10.50 -8.28 4.01
C LEU A 82 11.49 -9.15 4.78
N ALA A 83 11.50 -9.08 6.11
CA ALA A 83 12.36 -9.89 6.96
C ALA A 83 12.07 -11.38 6.78
N SER A 84 10.80 -11.76 6.84
CA SER A 84 10.34 -13.14 6.64
C SER A 84 10.66 -13.65 5.23
N TYR A 85 10.48 -12.83 4.19
CA TYR A 85 10.89 -13.18 2.83
C TYR A 85 12.39 -13.48 2.72
N ARG A 86 13.24 -12.62 3.30
CA ARG A 86 14.70 -12.80 3.29
C ARG A 86 15.17 -13.99 4.11
N ALA A 87 14.47 -14.29 5.21
CA ALA A 87 14.73 -15.44 6.06
C ALA A 87 14.08 -16.74 5.54
N GLN A 88 13.29 -16.67 4.45
CA GLN A 88 12.54 -17.80 3.88
C GLN A 88 11.58 -18.48 4.87
N VAL A 89 10.97 -17.69 5.76
CA VAL A 89 9.99 -18.14 6.74
C VAL A 89 8.60 -17.62 6.34
N PRO A 90 7.52 -18.41 6.44
CA PRO A 90 6.15 -17.97 6.22
C PRO A 90 5.76 -16.68 6.94
N PHE A 91 4.81 -15.93 6.37
CA PHE A 91 4.33 -14.65 6.90
C PHE A 91 2.82 -14.61 7.05
N ILE A 92 2.33 -14.15 8.19
CA ILE A 92 0.92 -13.85 8.45
C ILE A 92 0.77 -12.36 8.72
N SER A 93 -0.17 -11.72 8.01
CA SER A 93 -0.48 -10.30 8.14
C SER A 93 -1.65 -10.07 9.08
N VAL A 94 -1.45 -9.32 10.15
CA VAL A 94 -2.49 -8.90 11.11
C VAL A 94 -2.54 -7.36 11.13
N PRO A 95 -3.13 -6.74 10.10
CA PRO A 95 -3.13 -5.30 9.98
C PRO A 95 -3.96 -4.63 11.08
N THR A 96 -3.43 -3.56 11.68
CA THR A 96 -4.16 -2.71 12.64
C THR A 96 -4.59 -1.37 12.04
N SER A 97 -4.30 -1.13 10.76
CA SER A 97 -4.81 -0.02 9.97
C SER A 97 -4.89 -0.39 8.49
N ALA A 98 -5.76 0.29 7.74
CA ALA A 98 -6.02 0.03 6.32
C ALA A 98 -5.52 1.17 5.43
N SER A 99 -4.21 1.44 5.42
CA SER A 99 -3.63 2.62 4.76
C SER A 99 -3.18 2.42 3.30
N HIS A 100 -2.93 1.18 2.89
CA HIS A 100 -2.53 0.77 1.54
C HIS A 100 -2.57 -0.76 1.40
N ASP A 101 -2.51 -1.26 0.17
CA ASP A 101 -2.65 -2.69 -0.18
C ASP A 101 -1.45 -3.57 0.21
N GLY A 102 -0.38 -2.95 0.73
CA GLY A 102 0.79 -3.60 1.35
C GLY A 102 0.43 -4.60 2.45
N ILE A 103 -0.77 -4.49 3.05
CA ILE A 103 -1.27 -5.48 4.03
C ILE A 103 -1.50 -6.88 3.44
N ALA A 104 -1.64 -6.98 2.12
CA ALA A 104 -1.97 -8.21 1.40
C ALA A 104 -1.03 -8.52 0.22
N SER A 105 -0.28 -7.53 -0.24
CA SER A 105 0.51 -7.63 -1.46
C SER A 105 1.88 -8.32 -1.28
N PRO A 106 2.46 -8.89 -2.35
CA PRO A 106 3.83 -9.43 -2.36
C PRO A 106 4.91 -8.34 -2.40
N MET A 107 4.57 -7.09 -2.06
CA MET A 107 5.40 -5.92 -2.27
C MET A 107 5.60 -5.17 -0.96
N ALA A 108 6.82 -4.80 -0.60
CA ALA A 108 7.13 -4.04 0.62
C ALA A 108 7.77 -2.69 0.29
N VAL A 109 7.51 -1.67 1.11
CA VAL A 109 8.19 -0.37 1.06
C VAL A 109 8.94 -0.16 2.37
N VAL A 110 10.27 -0.17 2.32
CA VAL A 110 11.15 0.00 3.48
C VAL A 110 12.17 1.10 3.20
N LYS A 111 12.44 1.95 4.19
CA LYS A 111 13.42 3.04 4.08
C LYS A 111 14.86 2.51 4.19
N GLY A 112 15.83 3.30 3.71
CA GLY A 112 17.27 2.94 3.81
C GLY A 112 17.77 1.99 2.71
N LEU A 113 16.96 1.73 1.68
CA LEU A 113 17.40 1.09 0.45
C LEU A 113 17.83 2.16 -0.57
N ASP A 114 18.70 1.77 -1.51
CA ASP A 114 19.26 2.67 -2.55
C ASP A 114 18.20 3.44 -3.36
N LYS A 115 16.95 2.98 -3.36
CA LYS A 115 15.83 3.63 -4.02
C LYS A 115 14.54 3.48 -3.19
N PRO A 116 13.68 4.50 -3.08
CA PRO A 116 12.44 4.49 -2.30
C PRO A 116 11.28 3.75 -3.00
N HIS A 117 11.57 2.88 -3.97
CA HIS A 117 10.53 2.16 -4.70
C HIS A 117 10.20 0.84 -4.01
N SER A 118 8.96 0.41 -4.20
CA SER A 118 8.48 -0.87 -3.68
C SER A 118 9.27 -2.05 -4.24
N ILE A 119 9.72 -2.94 -3.35
CA ILE A 119 10.51 -4.13 -3.64
C ILE A 119 9.70 -5.41 -3.45
N ARG A 120 10.10 -6.47 -4.17
CA ARG A 120 9.45 -7.78 -4.05
C ARG A 120 9.78 -8.41 -2.69
N ALA A 121 8.74 -8.91 -2.02
CA ALA A 121 8.79 -9.71 -0.81
C ALA A 121 7.96 -10.99 -1.05
N GLN A 122 7.34 -11.52 -0.01
CA GLN A 122 6.39 -12.64 -0.12
C GLN A 122 4.94 -12.21 0.09
N THR A 123 4.02 -12.94 -0.53
CA THR A 123 2.58 -12.85 -0.23
C THR A 123 2.33 -13.42 1.17
N PRO A 124 1.48 -12.78 2.00
CA PRO A 124 1.06 -13.38 3.27
C PRO A 124 0.35 -14.72 3.03
N LEU A 125 0.68 -15.72 3.85
CA LEU A 125 0.01 -17.01 3.88
C LEU A 125 -1.43 -16.87 4.37
N ALA A 126 -1.65 -15.97 5.33
CA ALA A 126 -2.97 -15.59 5.82
C ALA A 126 -3.02 -14.09 6.17
N ILE A 127 -4.23 -13.53 6.11
CA ILE A 127 -4.52 -12.14 6.49
C ILE A 127 -5.65 -12.17 7.52
N ILE A 128 -5.42 -11.59 8.69
CA ILE A 128 -6.38 -11.55 9.80
C ILE A 128 -6.70 -10.09 10.09
N ALA A 129 -7.73 -9.58 9.41
CA ALA A 129 -8.16 -8.19 9.49
C ALA A 129 -9.35 -8.03 10.45
N ASP A 130 -9.07 -7.63 11.68
CA ASP A 130 -10.08 -7.32 12.71
C ASP A 130 -10.66 -5.91 12.44
N VAL A 131 -11.91 -5.87 11.98
CA VAL A 131 -12.61 -4.62 11.60
C VAL A 131 -12.71 -3.66 12.78
N ASP A 132 -12.91 -4.16 14.00
CA ASP A 132 -13.06 -3.32 15.19
C ASP A 132 -11.72 -2.65 15.53
N VAL A 133 -10.62 -3.41 15.49
CA VAL A 133 -9.27 -2.87 15.67
C VAL A 133 -8.95 -1.82 14.61
N ILE A 134 -9.21 -2.11 13.34
CA ILE A 134 -8.92 -1.20 12.24
C ILE A 134 -9.79 0.07 12.32
N SER A 135 -11.05 -0.05 12.73
CA SER A 135 -11.96 1.08 12.91
C SER A 135 -11.51 2.06 14.01
N SER A 136 -10.75 1.57 15.01
CA SER A 136 -10.20 2.38 16.09
C SER A 136 -8.96 3.19 15.67
N ALA A 137 -8.35 2.87 14.52
CA ALA A 137 -7.21 3.60 14.00
C ALA A 137 -7.62 5.02 13.54
N PRO A 138 -6.69 5.99 13.53
CA PRO A 138 -6.97 7.32 12.99
C PRO A 138 -7.60 7.26 11.58
N ARG A 139 -8.74 7.95 11.39
CA ARG A 139 -9.51 7.94 10.11
C ARG A 139 -8.67 8.29 8.88
N ARG A 140 -7.61 9.07 9.06
CA ARG A 140 -6.61 9.38 8.02
C ARG A 140 -6.05 8.12 7.35
N PHE A 141 -5.92 7.00 8.06
CA PHE A 141 -5.48 5.74 7.46
C PHE A 141 -6.53 5.16 6.52
N LEU A 142 -7.82 5.19 6.86
CA LEU A 142 -8.89 4.75 5.96
C LEU A 142 -8.93 5.62 4.70
N ALA A 143 -8.81 6.94 4.85
CA ALA A 143 -8.74 7.88 3.73
C ALA A 143 -7.53 7.60 2.82
N SER A 144 -6.35 7.33 3.41
CA SER A 144 -5.17 6.88 2.66
C SER A 144 -5.44 5.58 1.92
N GLY A 145 -6.04 4.57 2.56
CA GLY A 145 -6.39 3.31 1.91
C GLY A 145 -7.29 3.50 0.70
N CYS A 146 -8.28 4.40 0.80
CA CYS A 146 -9.14 4.76 -0.32
C CYS A 146 -8.33 5.40 -1.45
N GLY A 147 -7.43 6.34 -1.14
CA GLY A 147 -6.54 6.95 -2.13
C GLY A 147 -5.67 5.94 -2.88
N ASP A 148 -5.18 4.92 -2.16
CA ASP A 148 -4.43 3.83 -2.75
C ASP A 148 -5.30 2.91 -3.63
N VAL A 149 -6.54 2.59 -3.21
CA VAL A 149 -7.44 1.73 -4.00
C VAL A 149 -7.98 2.44 -5.24
N VAL A 150 -8.34 3.72 -5.14
CA VAL A 150 -8.84 4.50 -6.27
C VAL A 150 -7.78 4.66 -7.37
N ALA A 151 -6.49 4.61 -7.01
CA ALA A 151 -5.38 4.64 -7.96
C ALA A 151 -5.44 3.56 -9.04
N LYS A 152 -6.11 2.43 -8.77
CA LYS A 152 -6.24 1.31 -9.69
C LYS A 152 -7.00 1.69 -10.97
N CYS A 153 -7.84 2.74 -10.92
CA CYS A 153 -8.46 3.34 -12.11
C CYS A 153 -7.42 3.78 -13.15
N VAL A 154 -6.28 4.32 -12.70
CA VAL A 154 -5.17 4.73 -13.57
C VAL A 154 -4.20 3.57 -13.79
N SER A 155 -3.83 2.81 -12.75
CA SER A 155 -2.84 1.73 -12.88
C SER A 155 -3.21 0.73 -13.97
N VAL A 156 -4.48 0.34 -14.03
CA VAL A 156 -4.99 -0.60 -15.04
C VAL A 156 -5.02 0.02 -16.43
N ARG A 157 -5.25 1.33 -16.55
CA ARG A 157 -5.21 2.06 -17.83
C ARG A 157 -3.79 2.15 -18.36
N ASP A 158 -2.82 2.47 -17.51
CA ASP A 158 -1.41 2.42 -17.85
C ASP A 158 -0.96 1.02 -18.26
N TRP A 159 -1.41 -0.01 -17.55
CA TRP A 159 -1.09 -1.39 -17.90
C TRP A 159 -1.65 -1.78 -19.28
N LYS A 160 -2.91 -1.41 -19.55
CA LYS A 160 -3.54 -1.65 -20.86
C LYS A 160 -2.86 -0.85 -21.98
N LEU A 161 -2.39 0.37 -21.70
CA LEU A 161 -1.61 1.16 -22.64
C LEU A 161 -0.25 0.49 -22.93
N ALA A 162 0.45 0.02 -21.89
CA ALA A 162 1.72 -0.68 -22.03
C ALA A 162 1.58 -1.96 -22.85
N HIS A 163 0.50 -2.72 -22.66
CA HIS A 163 0.18 -3.87 -23.50
C HIS A 163 0.03 -3.48 -24.98
N LYS A 164 -0.72 -2.42 -25.28
CA LYS A 164 -0.92 -1.96 -26.66
C LYS A 164 0.35 -1.44 -27.35
N VAL A 165 1.22 -0.77 -26.60
CA VAL A 165 2.37 -0.05 -27.16
C VAL A 165 3.67 -0.86 -27.11
N LYS A 166 3.84 -1.68 -26.07
CA LYS A 166 5.07 -2.43 -25.78
C LYS A 166 4.89 -3.95 -25.77
N ASP A 167 3.68 -4.43 -26.06
CA ASP A 167 3.34 -5.86 -26.04
C ASP A 167 3.61 -6.53 -24.67
N GLU A 168 3.49 -5.76 -23.58
CA GLU A 168 3.57 -6.32 -22.23
C GLU A 168 2.38 -7.26 -21.97
N TYR A 169 2.58 -8.32 -21.17
CA TYR A 169 1.48 -9.16 -20.70
C TYR A 169 0.39 -8.32 -20.03
N TYR A 170 -0.88 -8.58 -20.34
CA TYR A 170 -2.05 -7.99 -19.68
C TYR A 170 -3.01 -9.07 -19.19
N GLY A 171 -3.15 -9.18 -17.88
CA GLY A 171 -4.07 -10.12 -17.25
C GLY A 171 -5.43 -9.49 -16.99
N GLU A 172 -6.42 -9.73 -17.87
CA GLU A 172 -7.75 -9.13 -17.78
C GLU A 172 -8.48 -9.46 -16.46
N TYR A 173 -8.28 -10.67 -15.92
CA TYR A 173 -8.85 -11.06 -14.63
C TYR A 173 -8.29 -10.22 -13.47
N ALA A 174 -6.96 -10.10 -13.38
CA ALA A 174 -6.30 -9.27 -12.37
C ALA A 174 -6.68 -7.78 -12.50
N ALA A 175 -6.76 -7.29 -13.73
CA ALA A 175 -7.21 -5.93 -14.02
C ALA A 175 -8.66 -5.69 -13.58
N SER A 176 -9.57 -6.63 -13.86
CA SER A 176 -10.98 -6.54 -13.49
C SER A 176 -11.17 -6.56 -11.97
N LEU A 177 -10.42 -7.41 -11.26
CA LEU A 177 -10.44 -7.47 -9.79
C LEU A 177 -9.99 -6.14 -9.17
N ALA A 178 -8.92 -5.53 -9.70
CA ALA A 178 -8.44 -4.23 -9.24
C ALA A 178 -9.43 -3.09 -9.54
N LEU A 179 -10.03 -3.07 -10.74
CA LEU A 179 -11.04 -2.07 -11.10
C LEU A 179 -12.33 -2.21 -10.28
N MET A 180 -12.78 -3.44 -10.00
CA MET A 180 -13.92 -3.69 -9.12
C MET A 180 -13.65 -3.16 -7.71
N SER A 181 -12.44 -3.38 -7.19
CA SER A 181 -12.01 -2.86 -5.89
C SER A 181 -12.11 -1.33 -5.82
N ALA A 182 -11.60 -0.62 -6.85
CA ALA A 182 -11.72 0.83 -6.96
C ALA A 182 -13.18 1.30 -7.02
N LYS A 183 -14.00 0.66 -7.85
CA LYS A 183 -15.42 0.98 -8.00
C LYS A 183 -16.16 0.88 -6.67
N LEU A 184 -16.04 -0.24 -5.97
CA LEU A 184 -16.76 -0.48 -4.70
C LEU A 184 -16.36 0.53 -3.62
N VAL A 185 -15.07 0.89 -3.54
CA VAL A 185 -14.61 1.93 -2.60
C VAL A 185 -15.19 3.31 -2.95
N MET A 186 -15.26 3.68 -4.22
CA MET A 186 -15.86 4.96 -4.66
C MET A 186 -17.37 5.02 -4.42
N GLU A 187 -18.08 3.89 -4.62
CA GLU A 187 -19.51 3.78 -4.35
C GLU A 187 -19.82 3.89 -2.85
N ASN A 188 -18.95 3.33 -2.00
CA ASN A 188 -19.11 3.30 -0.53
C ASN A 188 -18.36 4.41 0.21
N ALA A 189 -17.86 5.43 -0.49
CA ALA A 189 -17.02 6.51 0.06
C ALA A 189 -17.60 7.16 1.33
N SER A 190 -18.91 7.43 1.35
CA SER A 190 -19.58 8.04 2.51
C SER A 190 -19.61 7.11 3.73
N LEU A 191 -19.89 5.83 3.53
CA LEU A 191 -19.88 4.83 4.62
C LEU A 191 -18.48 4.69 5.22
N ILE A 192 -17.45 4.69 4.37
CA ILE A 192 -16.06 4.64 4.80
C ILE A 192 -15.69 5.89 5.62
N ARG A 193 -16.05 7.09 5.13
CA ARG A 193 -15.82 8.37 5.85
C ARG A 193 -16.43 8.33 7.24
N ASP A 194 -17.66 7.83 7.32
CA ASP A 194 -18.45 7.83 8.56
C ASP A 194 -17.99 6.73 9.54
N GLY A 195 -17.13 5.82 9.10
CA GLY A 195 -16.58 4.73 9.92
C GLY A 195 -17.58 3.60 10.13
N VAL A 196 -18.55 3.46 9.23
CA VAL A 196 -19.55 2.39 9.25
C VAL A 196 -18.85 1.07 8.94
N SER A 197 -19.13 0.02 9.73
CA SER A 197 -18.44 -1.27 9.66
C SER A 197 -18.45 -1.88 8.26
N GLU A 198 -19.57 -1.78 7.54
CA GLU A 198 -19.73 -2.22 6.16
C GLU A 198 -18.81 -1.46 5.18
N GLY A 199 -18.66 -0.15 5.38
CA GLY A 199 -17.72 0.66 4.60
C GLY A 199 -16.27 0.25 4.85
N ILE A 200 -15.89 0.09 6.13
CA ILE A 200 -14.54 -0.35 6.51
C ILE A 200 -14.25 -1.74 5.94
N ARG A 201 -15.21 -2.67 6.03
CA ARG A 201 -15.11 -4.00 5.43
C ARG A 201 -14.91 -3.93 3.92
N THR A 202 -15.68 -3.09 3.22
CA THR A 202 -15.53 -2.87 1.77
C THR A 202 -14.11 -2.42 1.43
N LEU A 203 -13.55 -1.46 2.18
CA LEU A 203 -12.18 -1.01 1.97
C LEU A 203 -11.15 -2.13 2.21
N LEU A 204 -11.32 -2.92 3.27
CA LEU A 204 -10.42 -4.04 3.58
C LEU A 204 -10.44 -5.11 2.50
N GLU A 205 -11.62 -5.53 2.07
CA GLU A 205 -11.80 -6.51 0.99
C GLU A 205 -11.19 -6.01 -0.32
N ALA A 206 -11.33 -4.71 -0.61
CA ALA A 206 -10.70 -4.08 -1.78
C ALA A 206 -9.17 -4.08 -1.71
N LEU A 207 -8.58 -3.73 -0.56
CA LEU A 207 -7.13 -3.75 -0.35
C LEU A 207 -6.56 -5.18 -0.44
N ILE A 208 -7.26 -6.16 0.14
CA ILE A 208 -6.90 -7.58 0.05
C ILE A 208 -6.98 -8.06 -1.41
N SER A 209 -8.06 -7.71 -2.11
CA SER A 209 -8.27 -8.04 -3.52
C SER A 209 -7.19 -7.44 -4.42
N CYS A 210 -6.71 -6.23 -4.12
CA CYS A 210 -5.56 -5.63 -4.81
C CYS A 210 -4.28 -6.46 -4.61
N GLY A 211 -4.02 -6.95 -3.39
CA GLY A 211 -2.95 -7.90 -3.10
C GLY A 211 -3.04 -9.16 -3.96
N VAL A 212 -4.21 -9.78 -4.01
CA VAL A 212 -4.49 -10.98 -4.82
C VAL A 212 -4.33 -10.70 -6.32
N ALA A 213 -4.82 -9.55 -6.81
CA ALA A 213 -4.65 -9.14 -8.20
C ALA A 213 -3.17 -9.07 -8.60
N MET A 214 -2.30 -8.54 -7.73
CA MET A 214 -0.86 -8.53 -7.97
C MET A 214 -0.24 -9.92 -8.02
N CYS A 215 -0.71 -10.86 -7.19
CA CYS A 215 -0.28 -12.25 -7.24
C CYS A 215 -0.66 -12.92 -8.56
N ILE A 216 -1.91 -12.75 -9.00
CA ILE A 216 -2.41 -13.29 -10.29
C ILE A 216 -1.62 -12.71 -11.47
N ALA A 217 -1.36 -11.40 -11.44
CA ALA A 217 -0.62 -10.73 -12.50
C ALA A 217 0.89 -11.02 -12.49
N GLY A 218 1.43 -11.62 -11.41
CA GLY A 218 2.86 -11.80 -11.20
C GLY A 218 3.64 -10.48 -11.11
N SER A 219 2.95 -9.34 -10.92
CA SER A 219 3.54 -8.00 -10.91
C SER A 219 2.62 -7.01 -10.21
N SER A 220 3.13 -5.83 -9.86
CA SER A 220 2.30 -4.75 -9.31
C SER A 220 1.52 -3.95 -10.37
N ARG A 221 1.59 -4.31 -11.66
CA ARG A 221 0.88 -3.61 -12.75
C ARG A 221 -0.62 -3.34 -12.50
N PRO A 222 -1.45 -4.26 -11.97
CA PRO A 222 -2.86 -3.97 -11.74
C PRO A 222 -3.10 -2.89 -10.67
N CYS A 223 -2.11 -2.59 -9.84
CA CYS A 223 -2.27 -1.75 -8.64
C CYS A 223 -1.28 -0.57 -8.58
N SER A 224 -0.35 -0.46 -9.53
CA SER A 224 0.74 0.52 -9.53
C SER A 224 1.14 0.93 -10.95
N GLY A 225 0.73 2.13 -11.35
CA GLY A 225 1.04 2.81 -12.61
C GLY A 225 1.75 4.16 -12.42
N SER A 226 1.45 5.12 -13.30
CA SER A 226 2.03 6.47 -13.30
C SER A 226 1.73 7.27 -12.04
N GLU A 227 0.57 7.04 -11.41
CA GLU A 227 0.17 7.66 -10.16
C GLU A 227 1.06 7.22 -8.97
N HIS A 228 1.46 5.95 -8.95
CA HIS A 228 2.44 5.44 -7.98
C HIS A 228 3.85 5.92 -8.28
N MET A 229 4.21 6.02 -9.56
CA MET A 229 5.50 6.60 -9.97
C MET A 229 5.61 8.07 -9.53
N PHE A 230 4.54 8.85 -9.64
CA PHE A 230 4.46 10.19 -9.05
C PHE A 230 4.62 10.17 -7.52
N SER A 231 3.90 9.29 -6.82
CA SER A 231 3.99 9.14 -5.36
C SER A 231 5.40 8.85 -4.86
N HIS A 232 6.11 7.92 -5.54
CA HIS A 232 7.50 7.58 -5.25
C HIS A 232 8.49 8.69 -5.63
N ALA A 233 8.25 9.41 -6.74
CA ALA A 233 9.05 10.58 -7.09
C ALA A 233 8.96 11.67 -6.02
N LEU A 234 7.78 11.86 -5.43
CA LEU A 234 7.60 12.82 -4.34
C LEU A 234 8.40 12.43 -3.10
N GLU A 235 8.40 11.13 -2.75
CA GLU A 235 9.22 10.60 -1.64
C GLU A 235 10.72 10.75 -1.87
N LEU A 236 11.15 10.55 -3.11
CA LEU A 236 12.55 10.69 -3.49
C LEU A 236 13.01 12.15 -3.36
N LEU A 237 12.13 13.10 -3.70
CA LEU A 237 12.42 14.53 -3.63
C LEU A 237 12.37 15.08 -2.21
N ASP A 238 11.54 14.49 -1.33
CA ASP A 238 11.47 14.80 0.10
C ASP A 238 11.40 13.50 0.93
N PRO A 239 12.55 12.94 1.34
CA PRO A 239 12.61 11.75 2.21
C PRO A 239 11.94 11.95 3.58
N GLY A 240 11.74 13.21 4.00
CA GLY A 240 11.10 13.62 5.25
C GLY A 240 9.58 13.78 5.15
N ILE A 241 9.01 13.56 3.97
CA ILE A 241 7.59 13.80 3.67
C ILE A 241 6.67 13.08 4.67
N LYS A 242 5.64 13.78 5.14
CA LYS A 242 4.73 13.31 6.20
C LYS A 242 3.40 12.78 5.68
N CYS A 243 3.04 13.06 4.44
CA CYS A 243 1.82 12.50 3.84
C CYS A 243 1.97 11.00 3.59
N LEU A 244 0.86 10.29 3.74
CA LEU A 244 0.82 8.84 3.61
C LEU A 244 0.95 8.42 2.14
N HIS A 245 1.28 7.16 1.92
CA HIS A 245 1.44 6.59 0.58
C HIS A 245 0.16 6.77 -0.27
N GLY A 246 -0.98 6.32 0.27
CA GLY A 246 -2.24 6.38 -0.46
C GLY A 246 -2.78 7.79 -0.68
N GLU A 247 -2.42 8.76 0.18
CA GLU A 247 -2.73 10.18 -0.05
C GLU A 247 -2.01 10.72 -1.30
N ARG A 248 -0.72 10.38 -1.44
CA ARG A 248 0.08 10.75 -2.61
C ARG A 248 -0.40 10.04 -3.88
N CYS A 249 -0.72 8.75 -3.77
CA CYS A 249 -1.29 7.99 -4.88
C CYS A 249 -2.64 8.57 -5.31
N GLY A 250 -3.52 8.94 -4.38
CA GLY A 250 -4.79 9.61 -4.67
C GLY A 250 -4.63 10.91 -5.44
N VAL A 251 -3.75 11.81 -4.99
CA VAL A 251 -3.45 13.07 -5.71
C VAL A 251 -2.82 12.80 -7.09
N GLY A 252 -1.90 11.83 -7.18
CA GLY A 252 -1.36 11.38 -8.45
C GLY A 252 -2.47 10.87 -9.40
N THR A 253 -3.45 10.15 -8.86
CA THR A 253 -4.56 9.57 -9.63
C THR A 253 -5.41 10.64 -10.28
N ILE A 254 -5.70 11.76 -9.58
CA ILE A 254 -6.44 12.89 -10.16
C ILE A 254 -5.73 13.42 -11.41
N MET A 255 -4.41 13.63 -11.32
CA MET A 255 -3.62 14.17 -12.45
C MET A 255 -3.49 13.18 -13.59
N MET A 256 -3.21 11.91 -13.31
CA MET A 256 -3.04 10.91 -14.36
C MET A 256 -4.37 10.51 -15.00
N ALA A 257 -5.49 10.57 -14.25
CA ALA A 257 -6.83 10.39 -14.80
C ALA A 257 -7.15 11.46 -15.85
N TYR A 258 -6.77 12.73 -15.62
CA TYR A 258 -6.89 13.78 -16.63
C TYR A 258 -6.10 13.46 -17.90
N LEU A 259 -4.87 12.97 -17.78
CA LEU A 259 -4.04 12.60 -18.95
C LEU A 259 -4.60 11.41 -19.74
N HIS A 260 -5.37 10.54 -19.09
CA HIS A 260 -6.03 9.38 -19.71
C HIS A 260 -7.45 9.70 -20.21
N ASP A 261 -7.88 10.96 -20.17
CA ASP A 261 -9.26 11.38 -20.48
C ASP A 261 -10.33 10.62 -19.67
N LEU A 262 -10.01 10.29 -18.41
CA LEU A 262 -10.96 9.72 -17.44
C LEU A 262 -11.72 10.83 -16.69
N ASP A 263 -12.78 10.45 -15.98
CA ASP A 263 -13.50 11.35 -15.09
C ASP A 263 -12.70 11.63 -13.80
N TRP A 264 -11.68 12.47 -13.94
CA TRP A 264 -10.84 12.91 -12.83
C TRP A 264 -11.59 13.76 -11.81
N VAL A 265 -12.72 14.38 -12.20
CA VAL A 265 -13.58 15.17 -11.33
C VAL A 265 -14.31 14.26 -10.36
N GLU A 266 -14.91 13.18 -10.85
CA GLU A 266 -15.52 12.14 -10.01
C GLU A 266 -14.49 11.56 -9.03
N ILE A 267 -13.31 11.17 -9.52
CA ILE A 267 -12.22 10.64 -8.68
C ILE A 267 -11.87 11.63 -7.55
N ARG A 268 -11.64 12.90 -7.89
CA ARG A 268 -11.34 13.95 -6.90
C ARG A 268 -12.46 14.08 -5.87
N ASP A 269 -13.72 14.10 -6.31
CA ASP A 269 -14.85 14.34 -5.42
C ASP A 269 -15.11 13.13 -4.50
N LYS A 270 -14.84 11.90 -4.96
CA LYS A 270 -14.84 10.69 -4.12
C LYS A 270 -13.70 10.70 -3.10
N LEU A 271 -12.50 11.12 -3.50
CA LEU A 271 -11.37 11.30 -2.58
C LEU A 271 -11.68 12.35 -1.49
N ARG A 272 -12.29 13.48 -1.87
CA ARG A 272 -12.78 14.48 -0.90
C ARG A 272 -13.82 13.89 0.04
N THR A 273 -14.74 13.08 -0.49
CA THR A 273 -15.79 12.44 0.31
C THR A 273 -15.20 11.55 1.41
N VAL A 274 -14.17 10.76 1.13
CA VAL A 274 -13.49 9.93 2.15
C VAL A 274 -12.55 10.72 3.07
N GLY A 275 -12.38 12.03 2.83
CA GLY A 275 -11.46 12.89 3.57
C GLY A 275 -9.99 12.74 3.17
N ALA A 276 -9.70 12.20 1.97
CA ALA A 276 -8.36 12.13 1.43
C ALA A 276 -7.92 13.48 0.84
N PRO A 277 -6.64 13.84 0.91
CA PRO A 277 -6.10 15.02 0.23
C PRO A 277 -6.34 15.00 -1.28
N THR A 278 -6.67 16.16 -1.83
CA THR A 278 -6.81 16.37 -3.28
C THR A 278 -5.94 17.50 -3.82
N THR A 279 -5.23 18.22 -2.94
CA THR A 279 -4.36 19.34 -3.29
C THR A 279 -2.97 19.20 -2.65
N ALA A 280 -1.99 19.91 -3.21
CA ALA A 280 -0.64 20.01 -2.65
C ALA A 280 -0.65 20.55 -1.22
N LYS A 281 -1.50 21.54 -0.95
CA LYS A 281 -1.67 22.15 0.38
C LYS A 281 -2.17 21.13 1.41
N GLU A 282 -3.15 20.31 1.06
CA GLU A 282 -3.68 19.27 1.94
C GLU A 282 -2.67 18.14 2.18
N LEU A 283 -1.81 17.85 1.21
CA LEU A 283 -0.66 16.95 1.40
C LEU A 283 0.43 17.55 2.31
N GLY A 284 0.42 18.86 2.52
CA GLY A 284 1.50 19.58 3.21
C GLY A 284 2.77 19.67 2.35
N VAL A 285 2.61 19.75 1.04
CA VAL A 285 3.70 19.71 0.06
C VAL A 285 3.72 20.99 -0.77
N PRO A 286 4.89 21.63 -0.98
CA PRO A 286 4.99 22.80 -1.86
C PRO A 286 4.57 22.48 -3.30
N PRO A 287 3.81 23.37 -3.98
CA PRO A 287 3.42 23.21 -5.38
C PRO A 287 4.59 22.88 -6.34
N GLU A 288 5.77 23.45 -6.08
CA GLU A 288 6.97 23.24 -6.89
C GLU A 288 7.42 21.78 -6.83
N LEU A 289 7.23 21.10 -5.69
CA LEU A 289 7.57 19.70 -5.53
C LEU A 289 6.62 18.79 -6.30
N ILE A 290 5.32 19.15 -6.40
CA ILE A 290 4.35 18.45 -7.25
C ILE A 290 4.79 18.51 -8.71
N VAL A 291 5.09 19.71 -9.21
CA VAL A 291 5.56 19.90 -10.60
C VAL A 291 6.86 19.14 -10.83
N LYS A 292 7.82 19.20 -9.91
CA LYS A 292 9.09 18.48 -10.03
C LYS A 292 8.87 16.97 -10.04
N ALA A 293 8.04 16.43 -9.15
CA ALA A 293 7.73 15.01 -9.10
C ALA A 293 7.13 14.52 -10.42
N LEU A 294 6.19 15.25 -11.01
CA LEU A 294 5.61 14.94 -12.32
C LEU A 294 6.67 14.85 -13.43
N THR A 295 7.65 15.75 -13.45
CA THR A 295 8.70 15.75 -14.48
C THR A 295 9.69 14.59 -14.37
N ILE A 296 9.86 14.00 -13.18
CA ILE A 296 10.79 12.88 -12.97
C ILE A 296 10.10 11.53 -12.77
N ALA A 297 8.76 11.49 -12.64
CA ALA A 297 8.00 10.28 -12.32
C ALA A 297 8.31 9.12 -13.29
N HIS A 298 8.41 9.38 -14.60
CA HIS A 298 8.78 8.38 -15.61
C HIS A 298 10.13 7.67 -15.34
N LYS A 299 11.05 8.30 -14.59
CA LYS A 299 12.38 7.75 -14.27
C LYS A 299 12.38 6.80 -13.06
N ILE A 300 11.28 6.71 -12.32
CA ILE A 300 11.19 5.86 -11.12
C ILE A 300 11.24 4.38 -11.49
N ARG A 301 10.58 4.02 -12.60
CA ARG A 301 10.55 2.67 -13.18
C ARG A 301 10.70 2.78 -14.71
N PRO A 302 11.91 3.06 -15.20
CA PRO A 302 12.14 3.32 -16.63
C PRO A 302 11.78 2.11 -17.52
N GLU A 303 11.73 0.91 -16.95
CA GLU A 303 11.30 -0.32 -17.63
C GLU A 303 9.78 -0.40 -17.85
N ARG A 304 8.98 0.45 -17.20
CA ARG A 304 7.51 0.44 -17.30
C ARG A 304 7.00 1.55 -18.19
N TYR A 305 6.32 1.17 -19.26
CA TYR A 305 5.57 2.13 -20.06
C TYR A 305 4.26 2.54 -19.37
N THR A 306 3.95 3.84 -19.38
CA THR A 306 2.74 4.47 -18.83
C THR A 306 2.35 5.68 -19.70
N ILE A 307 1.27 6.38 -19.35
CA ILE A 307 0.86 7.61 -20.03
C ILE A 307 1.91 8.73 -20.00
N LEU A 308 2.86 8.66 -19.07
CA LEU A 308 3.97 9.61 -18.99
C LEU A 308 5.01 9.41 -20.11
N GLY A 309 4.92 8.30 -20.85
CA GLY A 309 5.85 7.94 -21.91
C GLY A 309 7.30 7.80 -21.42
N GLU A 310 8.23 7.72 -22.37
CA GLU A 310 9.67 7.58 -22.08
C GLU A 310 10.34 8.92 -21.79
N GLY A 311 9.86 10.01 -22.41
CA GLY A 311 10.42 11.35 -22.25
C GLY A 311 9.88 12.13 -21.04
N GLY A 312 8.81 11.64 -20.41
CA GLY A 312 8.15 12.32 -19.31
C GLY A 312 7.43 13.61 -19.70
N LEU A 313 6.92 14.31 -18.69
CA LEU A 313 6.29 15.62 -18.86
C LEU A 313 7.35 16.72 -18.83
N THR A 314 7.23 17.68 -19.74
CA THR A 314 7.97 18.95 -19.62
C THR A 314 7.48 19.72 -18.39
N LYS A 315 8.31 20.61 -17.82
CA LYS A 315 7.92 21.45 -16.68
C LYS A 315 6.63 22.22 -16.94
N GLY A 316 6.50 22.82 -18.14
CA GLY A 316 5.30 23.57 -18.51
C GLY A 316 4.05 22.69 -18.64
N ALA A 317 4.18 21.46 -19.14
CA ALA A 317 3.07 20.51 -19.19
C ALA A 317 2.66 20.03 -17.79
N ALA A 318 3.62 19.72 -16.93
CA ALA A 318 3.39 19.33 -15.54
C ALA A 318 2.69 20.44 -14.74
N GLU A 319 3.13 21.69 -14.90
CA GLU A 319 2.50 22.83 -14.23
C GLU A 319 1.07 23.07 -14.71
N ARG A 320 0.81 23.00 -16.03
CA ARG A 320 -0.54 23.10 -16.58
C ARG A 320 -1.44 21.97 -16.06
N LEU A 321 -0.94 20.74 -16.04
CA LEU A 321 -1.67 19.58 -15.55
C LEU A 321 -2.12 19.79 -14.10
N ALA A 322 -1.19 20.16 -13.22
CA ALA A 322 -1.47 20.35 -11.81
C ALA A 322 -2.46 21.51 -11.57
N LYS A 323 -2.40 22.60 -12.37
CA LYS A 323 -3.34 23.73 -12.31
C LYS A 323 -4.74 23.37 -12.80
N VAL A 324 -4.85 22.71 -13.96
CA VAL A 324 -6.15 22.35 -14.56
C VAL A 324 -6.92 21.38 -13.67
N THR A 325 -6.21 20.45 -13.02
CA THR A 325 -6.81 19.51 -12.07
C THR A 325 -7.06 20.09 -10.68
N GLY A 326 -6.63 21.33 -10.43
CA GLY A 326 -6.79 22.02 -9.14
C GLY A 326 -5.93 21.43 -8.02
N VAL A 327 -4.87 20.68 -8.35
CA VAL A 327 -3.93 20.15 -7.36
C VAL A 327 -3.00 21.24 -6.82
N ILE A 328 -2.63 22.22 -7.66
CA ILE A 328 -1.88 23.43 -7.27
C ILE A 328 -2.61 24.71 -7.64
#